data_AF-A0A947R8T1-F1
#
_entry.id   AF-A0A947R8T1-F1
#
_cell.length_a   1.000
_cell.length_b   1.000
_cell.length_c   1.000
_cell.angle_alpha   90.00
_cell.angle_beta   90.00
_cell.angle_gamma   90.00
#
_symmetry.space_group_name_H-M   'P 1'
#
loop_
_entity.id
_entity.type
_entity.pdbx_description
1 polymer ?
#
loop_
_entity_poly.entity_id
_entity_poly.type
_entity_poly.pdbx_seq_one_letter_code
_entity_poly.pdbx_strand_id
1 'polypeptide(L)'
;MSKSLKTILLFSIMFLFSFALMACSETNGLILLERAASQSIEVSDSLDEVDDSDLSDAAIDDLGVELSSSSIMNLSLNEDLTPYEKIVEIRRLHTLIVEIHFDIVDERDQTRIAFETLRTSIASARENSIILSDEDKVQVEQWVTELKEIRTELQATIGLAYAQMRDLRGTYTLENLDHILSTHQDVLDVLNLRLEKIQRTHEILAAANDLLLTYLEP
;
A
#
# COMPACT_ATOMS: atom_id res chain seq x y z
N MET A 1 -9.92 27.49 57.72
CA MET A 1 -10.30 26.60 56.60
C MET A 1 -9.96 25.17 56.98
N SER A 2 -10.96 24.32 57.20
CA SER A 2 -10.74 22.95 57.69
C SER A 2 -9.94 22.12 56.67
N LYS A 3 -9.10 21.20 57.15
CA LYS A 3 -8.29 20.31 56.29
C LYS A 3 -9.16 19.53 55.28
N SER A 4 -10.42 19.26 55.62
CA SER A 4 -11.41 18.61 54.73
C SER A 4 -11.83 19.46 53.54
N LEU A 5 -11.96 20.79 53.72
CA LEU A 5 -12.38 21.69 52.63
C LEU A 5 -11.29 21.80 51.55
N LYS A 6 -10.02 21.74 51.96
CA LYS A 6 -8.87 21.76 51.04
C LYS A 6 -8.78 20.47 50.21
N THR A 7 -9.11 19.31 50.80
CA THR A 7 -9.06 18.02 50.10
C THR A 7 -10.18 17.89 49.08
N ILE A 8 -11.40 18.35 49.41
CA ILE A 8 -12.54 18.35 48.49
C ILE A 8 -12.28 19.29 47.30
N LEU A 9 -11.71 20.47 47.54
CA LEU A 9 -11.39 21.42 46.48
C LEU A 9 -10.30 20.87 45.53
N LEU A 10 -9.31 20.15 46.07
CA LEU A 10 -8.23 19.54 45.28
C LEU A 10 -8.74 18.41 44.38
N PHE A 11 -9.66 17.57 44.90
CA PHE A 11 -10.32 16.54 44.09
C PHE A 11 -11.21 17.13 43.01
N SER A 12 -11.95 18.20 43.31
CA SER A 12 -12.81 18.86 42.31
C SER A 12 -12.00 19.53 41.20
N ILE A 13 -10.84 20.13 41.52
CA ILE A 13 -9.95 20.75 40.53
C ILE A 13 -9.26 19.68 39.68
N MET A 14 -8.83 18.55 40.27
CA MET A 14 -8.30 17.43 39.49
C MET A 14 -9.34 16.84 38.54
N PHE A 15 -10.59 16.67 39.00
CA PHE A 15 -11.66 16.12 38.18
C PHE A 15 -12.03 17.07 37.01
N LEU A 16 -12.06 18.38 37.26
CA LEU A 16 -12.24 19.40 36.21
C LEU A 16 -11.06 19.45 35.21
N PHE A 17 -9.82 19.21 35.66
CA PHE A 17 -8.66 19.12 34.77
C PHE A 17 -8.69 17.85 33.90
N SER A 18 -9.17 16.72 34.44
CA SER A 18 -9.32 15.47 33.67
C SER A 18 -10.39 15.59 32.59
N PHE A 19 -11.50 16.29 32.85
CA PHE A 19 -12.52 16.56 31.83
C PHE A 19 -12.08 17.63 30.81
N ALA A 20 -11.31 18.64 31.22
CA ALA A 20 -10.76 19.65 30.32
C ALA A 20 -9.70 19.08 29.36
N LEU A 21 -9.02 17.99 29.72
CA LEU A 21 -8.08 17.30 28.84
C LEU A 21 -8.77 16.34 27.84
N MET A 22 -9.92 15.76 28.19
CA MET A 22 -10.74 14.99 27.23
C MET A 22 -11.49 15.88 26.24
N ALA A 23 -11.80 17.13 26.59
CA ALA A 23 -12.44 18.10 25.69
C ALA A 23 -11.44 18.84 24.77
N CYS A 24 -10.15 18.53 24.82
CA CYS A 24 -9.09 19.25 24.07
C CYS A 24 -8.40 18.43 22.98
N SER A 25 -8.97 17.30 22.54
CA SER A 25 -8.56 16.69 21.27
C SER A 25 -9.75 16.13 20.49
N GLU A 26 -10.72 16.97 20.15
CA GLU A 26 -11.46 16.77 18.89
C GLU A 26 -10.48 17.01 17.73
N THR A 27 -9.52 16.12 17.57
CA THR A 27 -8.79 15.98 16.31
C THR A 27 -9.85 15.59 15.29
N ASN A 28 -10.28 16.55 14.48
CA ASN A 28 -11.24 16.35 13.41
C ASN A 28 -10.84 15.10 12.59
N GLY A 29 -11.69 14.07 12.58
CA GLY A 29 -11.42 12.79 11.94
C GLY A 29 -11.01 12.93 10.48
N LEU A 30 -11.55 13.92 9.77
CA LEU A 30 -11.17 14.24 8.39
C LEU A 30 -9.71 14.69 8.27
N ILE A 31 -9.19 15.45 9.24
CA ILE A 31 -7.76 15.85 9.25
C ILE A 31 -6.87 14.63 9.51
N LEU A 32 -7.30 13.71 10.37
CA LEU A 32 -6.57 12.46 10.60
C LEU A 32 -6.56 11.58 9.34
N LEU A 33 -7.67 11.54 8.61
CA LEU A 33 -7.79 10.83 7.34
C LEU A 33 -6.87 11.42 6.28
N GLU A 34 -6.91 12.73 6.06
CA GLU A 34 -6.02 13.44 5.14
C GLU A 34 -4.54 13.11 5.42
N ARG A 35 -4.16 13.16 6.70
CA ARG A 35 -2.78 12.84 7.12
C ARG A 35 -2.43 11.38 6.89
N ALA A 36 -3.32 10.44 7.23
CA ALA A 36 -3.07 9.01 7.05
C ALA A 36 -2.95 8.65 5.56
N ALA A 37 -3.81 9.23 4.72
CA ALA A 37 -3.76 9.10 3.27
C ALA A 37 -2.44 9.64 2.70
N SER A 38 -2.06 10.87 3.07
CA SER A 38 -0.80 11.49 2.64
C SER A 38 0.42 10.62 2.98
N GLN A 39 0.47 10.05 4.18
CA GLN A 39 1.56 9.18 4.62
C GLN A 39 1.57 7.83 3.88
N SER A 40 0.41 7.31 3.51
CA SER A 40 0.31 6.06 2.74
C SER A 40 0.81 6.27 1.31
N ILE A 41 0.48 7.41 0.70
CA ILE A 41 0.97 7.82 -0.63
C ILE A 41 2.48 8.05 -0.60
N GLU A 42 3.01 8.74 0.42
CA GLU A 42 4.45 8.95 0.57
C GLU A 42 5.21 7.62 0.64
N VAL A 43 4.68 6.64 1.40
CA VAL A 43 5.28 5.31 1.47
C VAL A 43 5.18 4.59 0.13
N SER A 44 4.01 4.60 -0.51
CA SER A 44 3.83 4.04 -1.85
C SER A 44 4.80 4.66 -2.85
N ASP A 45 5.16 5.93 -2.64
CA ASP A 45 6.07 6.67 -3.49
C ASP A 45 7.53 6.35 -3.28
N SER A 46 7.87 5.98 -2.06
CA SER A 46 9.18 5.51 -1.66
C SER A 46 9.43 4.01 -1.91
N LEU A 47 8.46 3.29 -2.49
CA LEU A 47 8.68 1.90 -2.90
C LEU A 47 9.85 1.83 -3.89
N ASP A 48 10.62 0.74 -3.78
CA ASP A 48 11.92 0.54 -4.45
C ASP A 48 12.00 1.11 -5.87
N GLU A 49 13.08 1.84 -6.16
CA GLU A 49 13.40 2.24 -7.53
C GLU A 49 13.73 1.02 -8.37
N VAL A 50 13.05 0.88 -9.51
CA VAL A 50 13.36 -0.12 -10.53
C VAL A 50 14.32 0.47 -11.55
N ASP A 51 15.31 -0.30 -11.96
CA ASP A 51 16.19 0.03 -13.09
C ASP A 51 15.61 -0.66 -14.34
N ASP A 52 15.48 0.06 -15.45
CA ASP A 52 14.93 -0.47 -16.71
C ASP A 52 15.64 -1.76 -17.17
N SER A 53 16.90 -1.94 -16.80
CA SER A 53 17.65 -3.17 -17.09
C SER A 53 17.15 -4.40 -16.32
N ASP A 54 16.56 -4.22 -15.13
CA ASP A 54 15.99 -5.30 -14.31
C ASP A 54 14.63 -5.80 -14.83
N LEU A 55 13.95 -4.99 -15.65
CA LEU A 55 12.68 -5.34 -16.31
C LEU A 55 12.88 -5.73 -17.78
N SER A 56 14.13 -5.74 -18.25
CA SER A 56 14.44 -6.08 -19.64
C SER A 56 14.61 -7.58 -19.81
N ASP A 57 14.15 -8.12 -20.94
CA ASP A 57 14.29 -9.54 -21.26
C ASP A 57 15.75 -9.96 -21.52
N ALA A 58 16.71 -9.03 -21.60
CA ALA A 58 18.09 -9.29 -22.01
C ALA A 58 18.78 -10.37 -21.14
N ALA A 59 18.59 -10.32 -19.82
CA ALA A 59 19.19 -11.31 -18.91
C ALA A 59 18.55 -12.71 -19.03
N ILE A 60 17.29 -12.76 -19.48
CA ILE A 60 16.53 -14.01 -19.64
C ILE A 60 16.72 -14.62 -21.03
N ASP A 61 17.00 -13.78 -22.02
CA ASP A 61 17.40 -14.19 -23.36
C ASP A 61 18.76 -14.91 -23.33
N ASP A 62 19.66 -14.50 -22.43
CA ASP A 62 20.96 -15.16 -22.18
C ASP A 62 20.82 -16.62 -21.69
N LEU A 63 19.64 -17.04 -21.18
CA LEU A 63 19.37 -18.45 -20.87
C LEU A 63 19.20 -19.33 -22.12
N GLY A 64 19.22 -18.75 -23.32
CA GLY A 64 19.54 -19.45 -24.57
C GLY A 64 18.47 -20.38 -25.15
N VAL A 65 17.20 -20.21 -24.77
CA VAL A 65 16.09 -21.03 -25.28
C VAL A 65 15.19 -20.18 -26.18
N GLU A 66 15.00 -20.52 -27.46
CA GLU A 66 13.94 -19.89 -28.28
C GLU A 66 12.60 -20.53 -27.92
N LEU A 67 11.64 -19.73 -27.43
CA LEU A 67 10.27 -20.20 -27.21
C LEU A 67 9.46 -20.03 -28.50
N SER A 68 9.06 -21.15 -29.12
CA SER A 68 7.94 -21.11 -30.06
C SER A 68 6.65 -20.78 -29.29
N SER A 69 5.99 -19.70 -29.70
CA SER A 69 4.88 -18.99 -29.02
C SER A 69 3.56 -19.76 -28.81
N SER A 70 3.57 -21.09 -28.85
CA SER A 70 2.37 -21.94 -28.78
C SER A 70 2.39 -23.04 -27.71
N SER A 71 3.40 -23.10 -26.85
CA SER A 71 3.46 -24.13 -25.80
C SER A 71 2.78 -23.66 -24.52
N ILE A 72 1.44 -23.79 -24.47
CA ILE A 72 0.71 -23.78 -23.20
C ILE A 72 1.07 -25.09 -22.48
N MET A 73 2.04 -25.03 -21.56
CA MET A 73 2.47 -26.19 -20.79
C MET A 73 1.50 -26.42 -19.63
N ASN A 74 0.91 -27.61 -19.58
CA ASN A 74 0.27 -28.12 -18.37
C ASN A 74 1.38 -28.49 -17.39
N LEU A 75 1.74 -27.57 -16.49
CA LEU A 75 2.67 -27.86 -15.40
C LEU A 75 2.01 -28.89 -14.46
N SER A 76 2.62 -30.07 -14.36
CA SER A 76 2.27 -31.08 -13.37
C SER A 76 2.72 -30.58 -11.99
N LEU A 77 1.76 -30.36 -11.09
CA LEU A 77 1.99 -29.81 -9.73
C LEU A 77 2.85 -30.70 -8.79
N ASN A 78 3.38 -31.84 -9.24
CA ASN A 78 4.03 -32.83 -8.37
C ASN A 78 5.33 -33.47 -8.94
N GLU A 79 5.94 -32.93 -10.00
CA GLU A 79 7.25 -33.38 -10.49
C GLU A 79 8.27 -32.23 -10.48
N ASP A 80 9.53 -32.54 -10.14
CA ASP A 80 10.63 -31.59 -10.25
C ASP A 80 10.72 -31.11 -11.71
N LEU A 81 10.52 -29.81 -11.92
CA LEU A 81 10.58 -29.21 -13.25
C LEU A 81 11.93 -29.52 -13.91
N THR A 82 11.89 -29.91 -15.17
CA THR A 82 13.10 -30.02 -15.99
C THR A 82 13.76 -28.64 -16.15
N PRO A 83 15.07 -28.56 -16.47
CA PRO A 83 15.73 -27.28 -16.73
C PRO A 83 15.02 -26.43 -17.79
N TYR A 84 14.47 -27.06 -18.83
CA TYR A 84 13.69 -26.37 -19.86
C TYR A 84 12.40 -25.76 -19.27
N GLU A 85 11.62 -26.54 -18.53
CA GLU A 85 10.38 -26.06 -17.89
C GLU A 85 10.65 -24.91 -16.91
N LYS A 86 11.76 -24.96 -16.15
CA LYS A 86 12.18 -23.86 -15.27
C LYS A 86 12.46 -22.57 -16.05
N ILE A 87 13.15 -22.66 -17.20
CA ILE A 87 13.42 -21.49 -18.05
C ILE A 87 12.11 -20.90 -18.60
N VAL A 88 11.18 -21.75 -19.06
CA VAL A 88 9.86 -21.31 -19.52
C VAL A 88 9.10 -20.60 -18.39
N GLU A 89 9.13 -21.16 -17.18
CA GLU A 89 8.46 -20.59 -16.03
C GLU A 89 9.09 -19.28 -15.56
N ILE A 90 10.43 -19.18 -15.54
CA ILE A 90 11.14 -17.92 -15.24
C ILE A 90 10.71 -16.82 -16.20
N ARG A 91 10.60 -17.11 -17.51
CA ARG A 91 10.11 -16.15 -18.51
C ARG A 91 8.68 -15.70 -18.24
N ARG A 92 7.80 -16.67 -17.95
CA ARG A 92 6.40 -16.39 -17.61
C ARG A 92 6.31 -15.48 -16.38
N LEU A 93 7.07 -15.79 -15.33
CA LEU A 93 7.10 -14.99 -14.11
C LEU A 93 7.67 -13.58 -14.36
N HIS A 94 8.73 -13.45 -15.17
CA HIS A 94 9.27 -12.15 -15.54
C HIS A 94 8.25 -11.28 -16.26
N THR A 95 7.53 -11.83 -17.27
CA THR A 95 6.46 -11.10 -17.93
C THR A 95 5.40 -10.63 -16.94
N LEU A 96 4.98 -11.48 -16.00
CA LEU A 96 4.02 -11.09 -14.95
C LEU A 96 4.56 -10.00 -14.01
N ILE A 97 5.85 -10.07 -13.63
CA ILE A 97 6.51 -9.05 -12.80
C ILE A 97 6.47 -7.70 -13.51
N VAL A 98 6.77 -7.68 -14.81
CA VAL A 98 6.72 -6.46 -15.64
C VAL A 98 5.30 -5.92 -15.75
N GLU A 99 4.31 -6.78 -16.02
CA GLU A 99 2.90 -6.40 -16.06
C GLU A 99 2.42 -5.78 -14.74
N ILE A 100 2.64 -6.46 -13.61
CA ILE A 100 2.24 -5.98 -12.29
C ILE A 100 2.99 -4.71 -11.90
N HIS A 101 4.25 -4.55 -12.31
CA HIS A 101 4.96 -3.29 -12.10
C HIS A 101 4.23 -2.12 -12.75
N PHE A 102 3.79 -2.27 -14.00
CA PHE A 102 3.03 -1.23 -14.69
C PHE A 102 1.68 -0.97 -14.02
N ASP A 103 0.98 -2.02 -13.58
CA ASP A 103 -0.28 -1.87 -12.83
C ASP A 103 -0.05 -1.09 -11.52
N ILE A 104 1.03 -1.37 -10.79
CA ILE A 104 1.40 -0.62 -9.57
C ILE A 104 1.66 0.86 -9.90
N VAL A 105 2.36 1.15 -11.00
CA VAL A 105 2.65 2.54 -11.40
C VAL A 105 1.36 3.29 -11.73
N ASP A 106 0.48 2.68 -12.52
CA ASP A 106 -0.81 3.26 -12.88
C ASP A 106 -1.69 3.49 -11.64
N GLU A 107 -1.80 2.48 -10.77
CA GLU A 107 -2.61 2.58 -9.56
C GLU A 107 -2.10 3.65 -8.59
N ARG A 108 -0.77 3.84 -8.50
CA ARG A 108 -0.17 4.95 -7.73
C ARG A 108 -0.60 6.30 -8.26
N ASP A 109 -0.61 6.48 -9.58
CA ASP A 109 -1.06 7.72 -10.21
C ASP A 109 -2.54 7.98 -9.94
N GLN A 110 -3.39 6.95 -10.08
CA GLN A 110 -4.81 7.05 -9.75
C GLN A 110 -5.04 7.42 -8.27
N THR A 111 -4.29 6.78 -7.36
CA THR A 111 -4.35 7.04 -5.92
C THR A 111 -3.97 8.50 -5.59
N ARG A 112 -2.94 9.05 -6.24
CA ARG A 112 -2.55 10.46 -6.08
C ARG A 112 -3.66 11.41 -6.54
N ILE A 113 -4.31 11.11 -7.65
CA ILE A 113 -5.44 11.90 -8.15
C ILE A 113 -6.58 11.87 -7.12
N ALA A 114 -6.96 10.69 -6.64
CA ALA A 114 -8.02 10.53 -5.64
C ALA A 114 -7.71 11.29 -4.33
N PHE A 115 -6.44 11.32 -3.93
CA PHE A 115 -5.98 12.08 -2.77
C PHE A 115 -6.10 13.59 -2.95
N GLU A 116 -5.73 14.12 -4.11
CA GLU A 116 -5.88 15.55 -4.39
C GLU A 116 -7.35 15.98 -4.38
N THR A 117 -8.25 15.13 -4.90
CA THR A 117 -9.70 15.30 -4.76
C THR A 117 -10.11 15.28 -3.29
N LEU A 118 -9.65 14.30 -2.50
CA LEU A 118 -9.98 14.18 -1.07
C LEU A 118 -9.54 15.40 -0.28
N ARG A 119 -8.31 15.88 -0.50
CA ARG A 119 -7.78 17.08 0.14
C ARG A 119 -8.67 18.30 -0.15
N THR A 120 -9.16 18.42 -1.38
CA THR A 120 -10.04 19.50 -1.80
C THR A 120 -11.42 19.37 -1.13
N SER A 121 -12.02 18.18 -1.14
CA SER A 121 -13.29 17.89 -0.49
C SER A 121 -13.25 18.16 1.01
N ILE A 122 -12.17 17.77 1.70
CA ILE A 122 -11.97 18.05 3.13
C ILE A 122 -11.84 19.55 3.39
N ALA A 123 -11.12 20.28 2.55
CA ALA A 123 -11.01 21.73 2.68
C ALA A 123 -12.38 22.42 2.54
N SER A 124 -13.17 22.04 1.55
CA SER A 124 -14.54 22.56 1.36
C SER A 124 -15.48 22.17 2.49
N ALA A 125 -15.40 20.92 3.00
CA ALA A 125 -16.21 20.49 4.14
C ALA A 125 -15.91 21.31 5.39
N ARG A 126 -14.64 21.68 5.61
CA ARG A 126 -14.23 22.56 6.71
C ARG A 126 -14.72 24.00 6.52
N GLU A 127 -14.62 24.55 5.32
CA GLU A 127 -15.12 25.89 5.00
C GLU A 127 -16.63 26.00 5.25
N ASN A 128 -17.38 24.97 4.85
CA ASN A 128 -18.82 24.87 5.06
C ASN A 128 -19.22 24.43 6.47
N SER A 129 -18.25 24.22 7.37
CA SER A 129 -18.49 23.75 8.75
C SER A 129 -19.35 22.48 8.82
N ILE A 130 -19.12 21.55 7.90
CA ILE A 130 -19.85 20.28 7.82
C ILE A 130 -19.61 19.46 9.08
N ILE A 131 -20.69 18.92 9.64
CA ILE A 131 -20.67 18.01 10.78
C ILE A 131 -21.11 16.64 10.27
N LEU A 132 -20.20 15.68 10.32
CA LEU A 132 -20.49 14.30 9.97
C LEU A 132 -21.45 13.67 10.98
N SER A 133 -22.26 12.72 10.51
CA SER A 133 -23.02 11.82 11.36
C SER A 133 -22.09 10.99 12.25
N ASP A 134 -22.60 10.43 13.35
CA ASP A 134 -21.78 9.58 14.23
C ASP A 134 -21.35 8.27 13.54
N GLU A 135 -22.17 7.75 12.62
CA GLU A 135 -21.84 6.58 11.79
C GLU A 135 -20.66 6.89 10.85
N ASP A 136 -20.71 8.04 10.17
CA ASP A 136 -19.66 8.45 9.25
C ASP A 136 -18.35 8.79 9.98
N LYS A 137 -18.42 9.33 11.20
CA LYS A 137 -17.22 9.52 12.04
C LYS A 137 -16.53 8.18 12.33
N VAL A 138 -17.30 7.15 12.72
CA VAL A 138 -16.77 5.81 12.97
C VAL A 138 -16.15 5.23 11.69
N GLN A 139 -16.82 5.42 10.55
CA GLN A 139 -16.29 4.95 9.27
C GLN A 139 -14.96 5.62 8.91
N VAL A 140 -14.85 6.94 9.11
CA VAL A 140 -13.61 7.70 8.90
C VAL A 140 -12.49 7.21 9.84
N GLU A 141 -12.79 6.93 11.10
CA GLU A 141 -11.82 6.38 12.05
C GLU A 141 -11.32 4.97 11.66
N GLN A 142 -12.21 4.14 11.09
CA GLN A 142 -11.83 2.83 10.56
C GLN A 142 -10.87 2.97 9.38
N TRP A 143 -11.18 3.84 8.40
CA TRP A 143 -10.28 4.11 7.28
C TRP A 143 -8.93 4.65 7.72
N VAL A 144 -8.89 5.53 8.74
CA VAL A 144 -7.62 6.01 9.32
C VAL A 144 -6.79 4.86 9.89
N THR A 145 -7.43 3.87 10.53
CA THR A 145 -6.74 2.70 11.08
C THR A 145 -6.23 1.81 9.96
N GLU A 146 -7.08 1.50 8.98
CA GLU A 146 -6.75 0.66 7.83
C GLU A 146 -5.60 1.24 6.99
N LEU A 147 -5.61 2.55 6.71
CA LEU A 147 -4.50 3.22 6.01
C LEU A 147 -3.18 3.12 6.76
N LYS A 148 -3.19 3.16 8.10
CA LYS A 148 -1.97 2.96 8.90
C LYS A 148 -1.45 1.54 8.81
N GLU A 149 -2.34 0.54 8.79
CA GLU A 149 -1.99 -0.87 8.64
C GLU A 149 -1.41 -1.12 7.25
N ILE A 150 -2.09 -0.69 6.19
CA ILE A 150 -1.62 -0.74 4.80
C ILE A 150 -0.23 -0.11 4.69
N ARG A 151 -0.03 1.08 5.26
CA ARG A 151 1.28 1.74 5.24
C ARG A 151 2.36 0.89 5.90
N THR A 152 2.07 0.28 7.05
CA THR A 152 3.04 -0.59 7.74
C THR A 152 3.35 -1.84 6.92
N GLU A 153 2.37 -2.44 6.28
CA GLU A 153 2.56 -3.58 5.37
C GLU A 153 3.43 -3.19 4.16
N LEU A 154 3.11 -2.08 3.49
CA LEU A 154 3.92 -1.57 2.38
C LEU A 154 5.36 -1.26 2.80
N GLN A 155 5.57 -0.60 3.95
CA GLN A 155 6.90 -0.32 4.49
C GLN A 155 7.71 -1.60 4.73
N ALA A 156 7.06 -2.68 5.19
CA ALA A 156 7.72 -3.96 5.41
C ALA A 156 8.21 -4.62 4.10
N THR A 157 7.69 -4.20 2.95
CA THR A 157 8.11 -4.73 1.64
C THR A 157 9.30 -4.01 1.02
N ILE A 158 9.75 -2.87 1.56
CA ILE A 158 10.85 -2.09 0.98
C ILE A 158 12.13 -2.93 0.94
N GLY A 159 12.77 -3.00 -0.23
CA GLY A 159 13.95 -3.81 -0.51
C GLY A 159 13.66 -5.29 -0.77
N LEU A 160 12.40 -5.74 -0.79
CA LEU A 160 12.07 -7.15 -0.99
C LEU A 160 11.71 -7.52 -2.43
N ALA A 161 11.63 -6.56 -3.35
CA ALA A 161 11.34 -6.82 -4.77
C ALA A 161 12.54 -6.49 -5.67
N TYR A 162 12.69 -5.24 -6.10
CA TYR A 162 13.69 -4.88 -7.13
C TYR A 162 15.15 -5.02 -6.68
N ALA A 163 15.42 -4.96 -5.37
CA ALA A 163 16.74 -5.30 -4.86
C ALA A 163 17.10 -6.77 -5.13
N GLN A 164 16.13 -7.69 -4.98
CA GLN A 164 16.34 -9.10 -5.27
C GLN A 164 16.51 -9.36 -6.77
N MET A 165 15.74 -8.66 -7.62
CA MET A 165 15.94 -8.71 -9.08
C MET A 165 17.35 -8.24 -9.47
N ARG A 166 17.84 -7.17 -8.84
CA ARG A 166 19.20 -6.67 -9.05
C ARG A 166 20.27 -7.66 -8.60
N ASP A 167 20.03 -8.37 -7.50
CA ASP A 167 20.95 -9.40 -6.98
C ASP A 167 21.06 -10.60 -7.92
N LEU A 168 20.07 -10.84 -8.79
CA LEU A 168 20.16 -11.88 -9.83
C LEU A 168 21.10 -11.51 -10.98
N ARG A 169 21.54 -10.25 -11.12
CA ARG A 169 22.42 -9.84 -12.22
C ARG A 169 23.72 -10.67 -12.23
N GLY A 170 24.05 -11.24 -13.39
CA GLY A 170 25.22 -12.11 -13.55
C GLY A 170 25.06 -13.53 -12.97
N THR A 171 23.89 -13.86 -12.40
CA THR A 171 23.58 -15.21 -11.91
C THR A 171 22.76 -16.05 -12.90
N TYR A 172 22.29 -15.46 -14.01
CA TYR A 172 21.50 -16.11 -15.06
C TYR A 172 22.28 -17.19 -15.81
N THR A 173 22.39 -18.37 -15.19
CA THR A 173 23.05 -19.56 -15.72
C THR A 173 22.21 -20.80 -15.44
N LEU A 174 22.44 -21.88 -16.21
CA LEU A 174 21.73 -23.14 -16.01
C LEU A 174 21.93 -23.76 -14.62
N GLU A 175 23.06 -23.46 -13.97
CA GLU A 175 23.39 -23.97 -12.62
C GLU A 175 22.56 -23.28 -11.52
N ASN A 176 22.04 -22.08 -11.79
CA ASN A 176 21.32 -21.25 -10.83
C ASN A 176 19.81 -21.21 -11.07
N LEU A 177 19.26 -22.03 -11.98
CA LEU A 177 17.84 -21.96 -12.38
C LEU A 177 16.87 -22.03 -11.20
N ASP A 178 17.14 -22.88 -10.21
CA ASP A 178 16.28 -22.98 -9.03
C ASP A 178 16.28 -21.70 -8.20
N HIS A 179 17.46 -21.08 -8.04
CA HIS A 179 17.57 -19.82 -7.33
C HIS A 179 16.83 -18.70 -8.09
N ILE A 180 17.07 -18.57 -9.40
CA ILE A 180 16.42 -17.56 -10.26
C ILE A 180 14.90 -17.72 -10.21
N LEU A 181 14.41 -18.96 -10.33
CA LEU A 181 12.98 -19.28 -10.28
C LEU A 181 12.38 -18.88 -8.93
N SER A 182 13.00 -19.30 -7.81
CA SER A 182 12.52 -18.95 -6.46
C SER A 182 12.49 -17.43 -6.24
N THR A 183 13.53 -16.71 -6.68
CA THR A 183 13.58 -15.25 -6.54
C THR A 183 12.49 -14.56 -7.37
N HIS A 184 12.19 -15.03 -8.59
CA HIS A 184 11.08 -14.46 -9.36
C HIS A 184 9.72 -14.72 -8.70
N GLN A 185 9.53 -15.87 -8.05
CA GLN A 185 8.31 -16.16 -7.29
C GLN A 185 8.19 -15.23 -6.08
N ASP A 186 9.25 -15.06 -5.30
CA ASP A 186 9.28 -14.17 -4.13
C ASP A 186 9.01 -12.72 -4.53
N VAL A 187 9.65 -12.24 -5.61
CA VAL A 187 9.41 -10.89 -6.15
C VAL A 187 7.96 -10.71 -6.59
N LEU A 188 7.40 -11.70 -7.30
CA LEU A 188 6.02 -11.66 -7.77
C LEU A 188 5.03 -11.57 -6.59
N ASP A 189 5.25 -12.35 -5.53
CA ASP A 189 4.41 -12.32 -4.32
C ASP A 189 4.45 -10.94 -3.64
N VAL A 190 5.64 -10.33 -3.55
CA VAL A 190 5.81 -8.98 -2.99
C VAL A 190 5.09 -7.92 -3.84
N LEU A 191 5.21 -8.01 -5.18
CA LEU A 191 4.55 -7.05 -6.07
C LEU A 191 3.02 -7.19 -6.04
N ASN A 192 2.49 -8.42 -5.99
CA ASN A 192 1.05 -8.65 -5.81
C ASN A 192 0.53 -8.02 -4.51
N LEU A 193 1.25 -8.21 -3.40
CA LEU A 193 0.89 -7.58 -2.14
C LEU A 193 0.89 -6.05 -2.27
N ARG A 194 1.93 -5.46 -2.87
CA ARG A 194 1.99 -4.01 -3.09
C ARG A 194 0.80 -3.51 -3.91
N LEU A 195 0.48 -4.17 -5.02
CA LEU A 195 -0.67 -3.80 -5.85
C LEU A 195 -1.97 -3.84 -5.07
N GLU A 196 -2.24 -4.94 -4.34
CA GLU A 196 -3.44 -5.09 -3.49
C GLU A 196 -3.58 -3.91 -2.51
N LYS A 197 -2.49 -3.55 -1.82
CA LYS A 197 -2.53 -2.48 -0.80
C LYS A 197 -2.67 -1.09 -1.40
N ILE A 198 -2.10 -0.84 -2.56
CA ILE A 198 -2.25 0.45 -3.26
C ILE A 198 -3.68 0.57 -3.80
N GLN A 199 -4.22 -0.48 -4.42
CA GLN A 199 -5.63 -0.54 -4.84
C GLN A 199 -6.56 -0.29 -3.66
N ARG A 200 -6.31 -0.95 -2.52
CA ARG A 200 -7.14 -0.74 -1.33
C ARG A 200 -7.04 0.69 -0.79
N THR A 201 -5.86 1.31 -0.87
CA THR A 201 -5.70 2.73 -0.53
C THR A 201 -6.58 3.58 -1.44
N HIS A 202 -6.52 3.37 -2.76
CA HIS A 202 -7.35 4.09 -3.72
C HIS A 202 -8.86 3.94 -3.40
N GLU A 203 -9.33 2.72 -3.16
CA GLU A 203 -10.73 2.45 -2.80
C GLU A 203 -11.17 3.24 -1.56
N ILE A 204 -10.34 3.30 -0.53
CA ILE A 204 -10.62 4.08 0.69
C ILE A 204 -10.74 5.57 0.36
N LEU A 205 -9.85 6.12 -0.48
CA LEU A 205 -9.90 7.52 -0.88
C LEU A 205 -11.12 7.84 -1.74
N ALA A 206 -11.49 6.94 -2.65
CA ALA A 206 -12.70 7.08 -3.46
C ALA A 206 -13.96 7.06 -2.58
N ALA A 207 -14.07 6.09 -1.66
CA ALA A 207 -15.19 6.02 -0.73
C ALA A 207 -15.28 7.23 0.20
N ALA A 208 -14.14 7.77 0.65
CA ALA A 208 -14.09 8.98 1.45
C ALA A 208 -14.53 10.23 0.67
N ASN A 209 -14.17 10.32 -0.62
CA ASN A 209 -14.66 11.37 -1.50
C ASN A 209 -16.17 11.28 -1.70
N ASP A 210 -16.69 10.09 -2.00
CA ASP A 210 -18.12 9.86 -2.18
C ASP A 210 -18.90 10.24 -0.92
N LEU A 211 -18.40 9.85 0.26
CA LEU A 211 -18.98 10.25 1.54
C LEU A 211 -19.01 11.77 1.69
N LEU A 212 -17.93 12.49 1.39
CA LEU A 212 -17.92 13.95 1.52
C LEU A 212 -18.85 14.63 0.53
N LEU A 213 -19.01 14.08 -0.68
CA LEU A 213 -19.95 14.60 -1.67
C LEU A 213 -21.39 14.57 -1.17
N THR A 214 -21.81 13.56 -0.40
CA THR A 214 -23.18 13.52 0.16
C THR A 214 -23.48 14.67 1.11
N TYR A 215 -22.45 15.34 1.65
CA TYR A 215 -22.59 16.50 2.51
C TYR A 215 -22.37 17.83 1.76
N LEU A 216 -21.62 17.80 0.66
CA LEU A 216 -21.24 18.99 -0.11
C LEU A 216 -22.24 19.32 -1.23
N GLU A 217 -22.94 18.32 -1.75
CA GLU A 217 -23.98 18.49 -2.78
C GLU A 217 -25.38 18.38 -2.13
N PRO A 218 -26.12 19.50 -1.98
CA PRO A 218 -27.45 19.54 -1.36
C PRO A 218 -28.59 19.01 -2.24
#